data_AF-A0A2I1H9F4-F1
#
_entry.id   AF-A0A2I1H9F4-F1
#
_cell.length_a   1.000
_cell.length_b   1.000
_cell.length_c   1.000
_cell.angle_alpha   90.00
_cell.angle_beta   90.00
_cell.angle_gamma   90.00
#
_symmetry.space_group_name_H-M   'P 1'
#
loop_
_entity.id
_entity.type
_entity.pdbx_description
1 polymer ?
#
loop_
_entity_poly.entity_id
_entity_poly.type
_entity_poly.pdbx_seq_one_letter_code
_entity_poly.pdbx_strand_id
1 'polypeptide(L)'
;MPSRINTSKVKRRSNHHSTRRYETIPTSYGASFYDHWMPSYYVKHIGCANVSQNNPLEKNGFLIIFSDQKLYIGRVIAIYENIGGRHRYILRNITNIDAISYISVSLFIDVYNGLFFTNDCQIGGKLFAHIIPKEVIYYFGKPDTITFQNNSILTLNEEAL
;
A
#
# COMPACT_ATOMS: atom_id res chain seq x y z
N MET A 1 38.44 45.66 -25.46
CA MET A 1 38.49 44.33 -24.82
C MET A 1 37.92 44.47 -23.40
N PRO A 2 37.15 43.48 -22.92
CA PRO A 2 35.80 43.57 -22.29
C PRO A 2 35.86 43.89 -20.77
N SER A 3 34.81 44.13 -19.97
CA SER A 3 33.36 43.87 -20.01
C SER A 3 32.63 44.75 -18.98
N ARG A 4 31.46 45.28 -19.35
CA ARG A 4 30.44 45.89 -18.46
C ARG A 4 29.91 44.87 -17.45
N ILE A 5 29.77 45.23 -16.18
CA ILE A 5 28.90 44.55 -15.22
C ILE A 5 27.70 45.46 -14.95
N ASN A 6 26.55 45.08 -15.52
CA ASN A 6 25.24 45.68 -15.27
C ASN A 6 24.75 45.24 -13.87
N THR A 7 24.51 46.19 -12.98
CA THR A 7 23.75 45.98 -11.75
C THR A 7 22.26 46.20 -12.00
N SER A 8 21.60 45.25 -12.65
CA SER A 8 20.13 45.21 -12.68
C SER A 8 19.62 44.58 -11.38
N LYS A 9 19.28 45.41 -10.37
CA LYS A 9 18.46 44.95 -9.24
C LYS A 9 17.08 44.54 -9.77
N VAL A 10 16.82 43.24 -9.72
CA VAL A 10 15.58 42.62 -10.17
C VAL A 10 14.39 43.21 -9.40
N LYS A 11 13.44 43.73 -10.18
CA LYS A 11 12.12 44.24 -9.78
C LYS A 11 11.37 43.15 -8.99
N ARG A 12 11.13 43.38 -7.69
CA ARG A 12 10.23 42.56 -6.89
C ARG A 12 8.81 42.68 -7.46
N ARG A 13 8.37 41.67 -8.21
CA ARG A 13 6.95 41.47 -8.51
C ARG A 13 6.33 40.73 -7.34
N SER A 14 5.44 41.40 -6.61
CA SER A 14 4.54 40.76 -5.65
C SER A 14 3.50 39.97 -6.45
N ASN A 15 3.65 38.65 -6.48
CA ASN A 15 2.57 37.79 -6.92
C ASN A 15 1.65 37.59 -5.72
N HIS A 16 0.48 38.23 -5.76
CA HIS A 16 -0.65 37.92 -4.89
C HIS A 16 -1.04 36.46 -5.12
N HIS A 17 -0.64 35.57 -4.22
CA HIS A 17 -1.12 34.21 -4.21
C HIS A 17 -2.49 34.20 -3.52
N SER A 18 -3.55 34.15 -4.32
CA SER A 18 -4.82 33.60 -3.85
C SER A 18 -4.60 32.10 -3.67
N THR A 19 -4.67 31.62 -2.43
CA THR A 19 -4.65 30.18 -2.15
C THR A 19 -5.93 29.85 -1.41
N ARG A 20 -6.94 29.55 -2.22
CA ARG A 20 -8.18 28.87 -1.85
C ARG A 20 -7.82 27.64 -1.00
N ARG A 21 -8.45 27.54 0.16
CA ARG A 21 -8.30 26.45 1.13
C ARG A 21 -8.54 25.11 0.43
N TYR A 22 -7.47 24.35 0.19
CA TYR A 22 -7.55 22.91 -0.03
C TYR A 22 -7.29 22.25 1.31
N GLU A 23 -8.33 21.65 1.87
CA GLU A 23 -8.25 20.72 2.99
C GLU A 23 -7.24 19.63 2.62
N THR A 24 -6.11 19.67 3.30
CA THR A 24 -4.97 18.81 3.05
C THR A 24 -5.29 17.45 3.66
N ILE A 25 -5.53 16.45 2.82
CA ILE A 25 -5.51 15.04 3.26
C ILE A 25 -4.10 14.78 3.78
N PRO A 26 -3.88 14.45 5.07
CA PRO A 26 -2.53 14.34 5.60
C PRO A 26 -1.94 12.98 5.21
N THR A 27 -1.21 12.92 4.11
CA THR A 27 -0.39 11.75 3.75
C THR A 27 1.03 11.92 4.30
N SER A 28 1.20 11.77 5.62
CA SER A 28 2.47 11.34 6.22
C SER A 28 2.26 11.03 7.71
N TYR A 29 1.72 9.87 8.03
CA TYR A 29 1.72 9.40 9.42
C TYR A 29 2.89 8.44 9.60
N GLY A 30 3.88 8.88 10.39
CA GLY A 30 4.99 8.02 10.81
C GLY A 30 4.46 6.81 11.57
N ALA A 31 5.20 5.71 11.50
CA ALA A 31 4.82 4.43 12.10
C ALA A 31 4.44 4.51 13.59
N SER A 32 4.92 5.52 14.33
CA SER A 32 4.59 5.73 15.74
C SER A 32 3.16 6.21 16.00
N PHE A 33 2.41 6.65 14.98
CA PHE A 33 1.04 7.14 15.16
C PHE A 33 0.01 5.99 15.19
N TYR A 34 0.33 4.87 14.53
CA TYR A 34 -0.56 3.69 14.47
C TYR A 34 -0.62 2.94 15.80
N ASP A 35 0.46 2.98 16.60
CA ASP A 35 0.53 2.30 17.89
C ASP A 35 -0.45 2.86 18.94
N HIS A 36 -0.94 4.10 18.76
CA HIS A 36 -1.71 4.80 19.80
C HIS A 36 -3.18 5.11 19.44
N TRP A 37 -3.58 5.04 18.16
CA TRP A 37 -4.90 5.53 17.70
C TRP A 37 -5.79 4.51 16.97
N MET A 38 -5.37 3.26 16.77
CA MET A 38 -6.28 2.23 16.24
C MET A 38 -6.94 1.44 17.38
N PRO A 39 -8.28 1.50 17.56
CA PRO A 39 -8.99 0.51 18.34
C PRO A 39 -8.70 -0.87 17.72
N SER A 40 -8.03 -1.69 18.51
CA SER A 40 -7.58 -3.01 18.15
C SER A 40 -8.74 -3.98 17.94
N TYR A 41 -9.40 -3.94 16.79
CA TYR A 41 -10.19 -5.08 16.31
C TYR A 41 -9.27 -6.14 15.68
N TYR A 42 -8.11 -6.38 16.30
CA TYR A 42 -7.18 -7.41 15.88
C TYR A 42 -7.85 -8.77 16.07
N VAL A 43 -7.94 -9.55 15.01
CA VAL A 43 -8.36 -10.94 15.11
C VAL A 43 -7.21 -11.70 15.79
N LYS A 44 -7.38 -11.98 17.08
CA LYS A 44 -6.32 -12.43 18.00
C LYS A 44 -5.73 -13.83 17.72
N HIS A 45 -6.09 -14.47 16.60
CA HIS A 45 -5.80 -15.88 16.31
C HIS A 45 -5.54 -16.19 14.83
N ILE A 46 -5.29 -15.19 13.99
CA ILE A 46 -4.88 -15.45 12.61
C ILE A 46 -3.41 -15.87 12.64
N GLY A 47 -3.14 -17.15 12.33
CA GLY A 47 -1.78 -17.67 12.17
C GLY A 47 -1.01 -16.94 11.06
N CYS A 48 0.29 -17.21 10.93
CA CYS A 48 1.20 -16.54 10.00
C CYS A 48 0.79 -16.68 8.52
N ALA A 49 -0.30 -16.07 8.05
CA ALA A 49 -0.83 -15.91 6.69
C ALA A 49 -0.51 -16.99 5.63
N ASN A 50 -0.30 -18.25 6.02
CA ASN A 50 0.34 -19.27 5.19
C ASN A 50 1.73 -18.88 4.61
N VAL A 51 2.46 -17.95 5.24
CA VAL A 51 3.81 -17.54 4.85
C VAL A 51 4.85 -18.40 5.56
N SER A 52 5.71 -19.06 4.78
CA SER A 52 6.72 -19.99 5.29
C SER A 52 7.93 -20.09 4.35
N GLN A 53 8.89 -20.97 4.66
CA GLN A 53 9.99 -21.28 3.74
C GLN A 53 9.51 -21.89 2.42
N ASN A 54 8.42 -22.67 2.45
CA ASN A 54 7.86 -23.33 1.27
C ASN A 54 6.88 -22.41 0.50
N ASN A 55 6.35 -21.38 1.17
CA ASN A 55 5.48 -20.38 0.55
C ASN A 55 5.94 -18.97 0.98
N PRO A 56 7.08 -18.49 0.47
CA PRO A 56 7.63 -17.22 0.89
C PRO A 56 6.83 -16.04 0.35
N LEU A 57 6.59 -15.04 1.19
CA LEU A 57 5.99 -13.78 0.79
C LEU A 57 6.96 -13.02 -0.14
N GLU A 58 6.46 -12.65 -1.32
CA GLU A 58 7.23 -11.97 -2.36
C GLU A 58 6.43 -10.88 -3.10
N LYS A 59 7.17 -9.99 -3.78
CA LYS A 59 6.61 -8.92 -4.60
C LYS A 59 5.71 -9.49 -5.71
N ASN A 60 4.63 -8.77 -6.01
CA ASN A 60 3.55 -9.15 -6.92
C ASN A 60 2.66 -10.32 -6.46
N GLY A 61 2.94 -10.93 -5.30
CA GLY A 61 2.02 -11.92 -4.75
C GLY A 61 0.74 -11.28 -4.21
N PHE A 62 -0.30 -12.09 -4.01
CA PHE A 62 -1.62 -11.64 -3.58
C PHE A 62 -1.94 -12.07 -2.15
N LEU A 63 -2.65 -11.19 -1.44
CA LEU A 63 -2.98 -11.30 -0.02
C LEU A 63 -4.49 -11.12 0.18
N ILE A 64 -5.06 -11.86 1.11
CA ILE A 64 -6.32 -11.48 1.77
C ILE A 64 -5.98 -10.61 2.97
N ILE A 65 -6.58 -9.43 3.03
CA ILE A 65 -6.40 -8.46 4.09
C ILE A 65 -7.74 -8.26 4.79
N PHE A 66 -7.75 -8.28 6.11
CA PHE A 66 -8.89 -7.88 6.93
C PHE A 66 -8.55 -6.62 7.71
N SER A 67 -9.26 -5.56 7.40
CA SER A 67 -9.14 -4.27 8.09
C SER A 67 -10.52 -3.61 8.13
N ASP A 68 -10.80 -2.87 9.20
CA ASP A 68 -12.09 -2.17 9.39
C ASP A 68 -13.33 -3.05 9.11
N GLN A 69 -13.30 -4.30 9.59
CA GLN A 69 -14.37 -5.31 9.42
C GLN A 69 -14.68 -5.66 7.95
N LYS A 70 -13.77 -5.37 7.02
CA LYS A 70 -13.90 -5.64 5.59
C LYS A 70 -12.74 -6.47 5.07
N LEU A 71 -13.05 -7.26 4.05
CA LEU A 71 -12.06 -8.04 3.31
C LEU A 71 -11.59 -7.27 2.08
N TYR A 72 -10.29 -7.32 1.85
CA TYR A 72 -9.65 -6.75 0.68
C TYR A 72 -8.70 -7.75 0.06
N ILE A 73 -8.51 -7.63 -1.25
CA ILE A 73 -7.42 -8.32 -1.94
C ILE A 73 -6.28 -7.32 -2.13
N GLY A 74 -5.07 -7.68 -1.72
CA GLY A 74 -3.89 -6.84 -1.87
C GLY A 74 -2.84 -7.50 -2.76
N ARG A 75 -2.37 -6.80 -3.79
CA ARG A 75 -1.17 -7.20 -4.53
C ARG A 75 0.06 -6.54 -3.91
N VAL A 76 1.05 -7.33 -3.51
CA VAL A 76 2.28 -6.84 -2.88
C VAL A 76 3.10 -6.00 -3.86
N ILE A 77 3.44 -4.78 -3.47
CA ILE A 77 4.29 -3.86 -4.24
C ILE A 77 5.69 -3.79 -3.62
N ALA A 78 5.74 -3.67 -2.29
CA ALA A 78 6.99 -3.54 -1.53
C ALA A 78 6.82 -4.07 -0.10
N ILE A 79 7.91 -4.57 0.47
CA ILE A 79 7.96 -5.16 1.82
C ILE A 79 9.04 -4.43 2.62
N TYR A 80 8.77 -4.14 3.90
CA TYR A 80 9.67 -3.35 4.74
C TYR A 80 9.92 -4.02 6.09
N GLU A 81 11.17 -3.99 6.57
CA GLU A 81 11.56 -4.47 7.91
C GLU A 81 11.95 -3.31 8.82
N ASN A 82 11.84 -3.53 10.13
CA ASN A 82 12.28 -2.56 11.12
C ASN A 82 13.72 -2.90 11.52
N ILE A 83 14.64 -2.00 11.22
CA ILE A 83 16.04 -2.09 11.68
C ILE A 83 16.35 -0.81 12.43
N GLY A 84 16.55 -0.92 13.74
CA GLY A 84 16.93 0.20 14.59
C GLY A 84 15.93 1.36 14.58
N GLY A 85 14.63 1.06 14.52
CA GLY A 85 13.55 2.06 14.49
C GLY A 85 13.32 2.69 13.12
N ARG A 86 13.98 2.19 12.06
CA ARG A 86 13.80 2.67 10.68
C ARG A 86 13.26 1.55 9.79
N HIS A 87 12.42 1.93 8.84
CA HIS A 87 11.87 0.99 7.86
C HIS A 87 12.78 0.89 6.64
N ARG A 88 13.23 -0.32 6.35
CA ARG A 88 14.09 -0.62 5.21
C ARG A 88 13.34 -1.46 4.19
N TYR A 89 13.38 -1.06 2.93
CA TYR A 89 12.88 -1.87 1.82
C TYR A 89 13.66 -3.17 1.68
N ILE A 90 12.94 -4.27 1.48
CA ILE A 90 13.48 -5.62 1.37
C ILE A 90 13.24 -6.18 -0.03
N LEU A 91 14.27 -6.83 -0.60
CA LEU A 91 14.17 -7.56 -1.86
C LEU A 91 14.18 -9.09 -1.69
N ARG A 92 14.60 -9.60 -0.52
CA ARG A 92 14.64 -11.04 -0.24
C ARG A 92 13.24 -11.61 0.00
N ASN A 93 13.11 -12.91 -0.23
CA ASN A 93 11.91 -13.69 0.09
C ASN A 93 11.69 -13.72 1.62
N ILE A 94 10.45 -13.47 2.05
CA ILE A 94 10.10 -13.44 3.47
C ILE A 94 9.41 -14.75 3.86
N THR A 95 10.03 -15.49 4.77
CA THR A 95 9.50 -16.76 5.28
C THR A 95 8.73 -16.61 6.59
N ASN A 96 8.79 -15.43 7.21
CA ASN A 96 8.05 -15.09 8.43
C ASN A 96 7.49 -13.67 8.29
N ILE A 97 6.17 -13.58 8.12
CA ILE A 97 5.47 -12.31 7.94
C ILE A 97 5.48 -11.45 9.21
N ASP A 98 5.60 -12.03 10.41
CA ASP A 98 5.62 -11.27 11.67
C ASP A 98 6.95 -10.53 11.89
N ALA A 99 8.00 -10.88 11.13
CA ALA A 99 9.31 -10.25 11.23
C ALA A 99 9.42 -8.92 10.46
N ILE A 100 8.42 -8.57 9.65
CA ILE A 100 8.42 -7.34 8.85
C ILE A 100 7.65 -6.22 9.56
N SER A 101 7.89 -4.97 9.19
CA SER A 101 7.14 -3.82 9.71
C SER A 101 5.76 -3.68 9.07
N TYR A 102 5.74 -3.59 7.75
CA TYR A 102 4.53 -3.36 6.96
C TYR A 102 4.78 -3.75 5.50
N ILE A 103 3.68 -3.89 4.77
CA ILE A 103 3.64 -4.21 3.35
C ILE A 103 2.93 -3.07 2.63
N SER A 104 3.50 -2.59 1.52
CA SER A 104 2.78 -1.70 0.60
C SER A 104 2.06 -2.56 -0.43
N VAL A 105 0.75 -2.34 -0.59
CA VAL A 105 -0.11 -3.12 -1.48
C VAL A 105 -0.91 -2.25 -2.45
N SER A 106 -1.15 -2.79 -3.64
CA SER A 106 -2.24 -2.34 -4.54
C SER A 106 -3.51 -2.97 -4.01
N LEU A 107 -4.47 -2.15 -3.55
CA LEU A 107 -5.66 -2.63 -2.87
C LEU A 107 -6.82 -2.82 -3.85
N PHE A 108 -7.50 -3.96 -3.79
CA PHE A 108 -8.67 -4.27 -4.59
C PHE A 108 -9.88 -4.43 -3.65
N ILE A 109 -10.91 -3.63 -3.90
CA ILE A 109 -12.16 -3.61 -3.14
C ILE A 109 -13.22 -4.40 -3.90
N ASP A 110 -14.03 -5.16 -3.19
CA ASP A 110 -15.20 -5.82 -3.76
C ASP A 110 -16.21 -4.78 -4.23
N VAL A 111 -16.66 -4.91 -5.47
CA VAL A 111 -17.71 -4.08 -6.07
C VAL A 111 -18.94 -4.89 -6.50
N TYR A 112 -18.90 -6.21 -6.39
CA TYR A 112 -20.00 -7.08 -6.85
C TYR A 112 -20.06 -8.39 -6.06
N ASN A 113 -20.37 -8.30 -4.76
CA ASN A 113 -20.62 -9.44 -3.86
C ASN A 113 -19.58 -10.57 -3.95
N GLY A 114 -18.31 -10.21 -4.07
CA GLY A 114 -17.17 -11.13 -4.08
C GLY A 114 -16.79 -11.65 -5.46
N LEU A 115 -17.49 -11.27 -6.53
CA LEU A 115 -17.20 -11.71 -7.90
C LEU A 115 -16.22 -10.80 -8.63
N PHE A 116 -16.30 -9.49 -8.37
CA PHE A 116 -15.46 -8.51 -9.03
C PHE A 116 -14.80 -7.61 -8.00
N PHE A 117 -13.48 -7.50 -8.09
CA PHE A 117 -12.71 -6.58 -7.28
C PHE A 117 -12.11 -5.50 -8.15
N THR A 118 -12.13 -4.25 -7.71
CA THR A 118 -11.49 -3.14 -8.43
C THR A 118 -10.41 -2.46 -7.61
N ASN A 119 -9.34 -2.04 -8.27
CA ASN A 119 -8.36 -1.12 -7.70
C ASN A 119 -8.72 0.36 -7.93
N ASP A 120 -9.76 0.64 -8.72
CA ASP A 120 -10.12 2.01 -9.04
C ASP A 120 -10.84 2.70 -7.87
N CYS A 121 -10.42 3.92 -7.59
CA CYS A 121 -11.09 4.79 -6.63
C CYS A 121 -12.26 5.52 -7.31
N GLN A 122 -13.38 5.73 -6.60
CA GLN A 122 -14.55 6.45 -7.11
C GLN A 122 -14.24 7.90 -7.55
N ILE A 123 -13.21 8.52 -6.94
CA ILE A 123 -12.77 9.89 -7.25
C ILE A 123 -11.73 9.90 -8.40
N GLY A 124 -11.43 8.73 -8.96
CA GLY A 124 -10.38 8.52 -9.95
C GLY A 124 -9.05 8.11 -9.31
N GLY A 125 -8.22 7.40 -10.08
CA GLY A 125 -6.93 6.88 -9.63
C GLY A 125 -6.98 5.46 -9.07
N LYS A 126 -5.85 5.02 -8.51
CA LYS A 126 -5.57 3.65 -8.06
C LYS A 126 -5.45 3.60 -6.55
N LEU A 127 -5.97 2.55 -5.93
CA LEU A 127 -5.95 2.35 -4.48
C LEU A 127 -4.66 1.67 -4.03
N PHE A 128 -3.97 2.31 -3.09
CA PHE A 128 -2.77 1.79 -2.44
C PHE A 128 -2.89 1.94 -0.93
N ALA A 129 -2.33 0.99 -0.20
CA ALA A 129 -2.32 1.01 1.25
C ALA A 129 -1.00 0.47 1.81
N HIS A 130 -0.64 0.95 3.00
CA HIS A 130 0.33 0.29 3.87
C HIS A 130 -0.45 -0.51 4.89
N ILE A 131 -0.15 -1.81 4.96
CA ILE A 131 -0.81 -2.74 5.88
C ILE A 131 0.21 -3.35 6.81
N ILE A 132 -0.20 -3.65 8.04
CA ILE A 132 0.64 -4.38 8.99
C ILE A 132 0.45 -5.90 8.79
N PRO A 133 1.47 -6.73 9.13
CA PRO A 133 1.37 -8.19 9.03
C PRO A 133 0.11 -8.80 9.64
N LYS A 134 -0.36 -8.23 10.75
CA LYS A 134 -1.53 -8.71 11.50
C LYS A 134 -2.86 -8.54 10.77
N GLU A 135 -2.92 -7.68 9.76
CA GLU A 135 -4.10 -7.51 8.91
C GLU A 135 -4.15 -8.56 7.79
N VAL A 136 -3.06 -9.29 7.54
CA VAL A 136 -3.01 -10.31 6.50
C VAL A 136 -3.57 -11.62 7.03
N ILE A 137 -4.65 -12.11 6.41
CA ILE A 137 -5.25 -13.40 6.75
C ILE A 137 -4.59 -14.55 6.01
N TYR A 138 -4.28 -14.32 4.73
CA TYR A 138 -3.84 -15.39 3.84
C TYR A 138 -2.97 -14.85 2.70
N TYR A 139 -1.98 -15.63 2.29
CA TYR A 139 -1.10 -15.36 1.17
C TYR A 139 -1.26 -16.42 0.07
N PHE A 140 -1.64 -15.97 -1.13
CA PHE A 140 -1.91 -16.81 -2.30
C PHE A 140 -0.71 -17.06 -3.21
N GLY A 141 0.46 -16.47 -2.91
CA GLY A 141 1.55 -16.49 -3.89
C GLY A 141 1.21 -15.64 -5.11
N LYS A 142 1.66 -16.10 -6.28
CA LYS A 142 1.37 -15.50 -7.60
C LYS A 142 0.58 -16.51 -8.43
N PRO A 143 -0.74 -16.59 -8.29
CA PRO A 143 -1.53 -17.52 -9.08
C PRO A 143 -1.48 -17.11 -10.55
N ASP A 144 -1.22 -18.06 -11.45
CA ASP A 144 -1.33 -17.86 -12.89
C ASP A 144 -2.78 -17.63 -13.34
N THR A 145 -3.74 -17.97 -12.48
CA THR A 145 -5.19 -17.91 -12.71
C THR A 145 -5.79 -16.53 -12.40
N ILE A 146 -5.03 -15.58 -11.84
CA ILE A 146 -5.53 -14.22 -11.62
C ILE A 146 -5.50 -13.45 -12.93
N THR A 147 -6.69 -13.12 -13.42
CA THR A 147 -6.85 -12.29 -14.61
C THR A 147 -7.17 -10.86 -14.22
N PHE A 148 -6.55 -9.92 -14.93
CA PHE A 148 -6.85 -8.50 -14.82
C PHE A 148 -7.63 -8.07 -16.06
N GLN A 149 -8.90 -7.73 -15.88
CA GLN A 149 -9.68 -7.08 -16.92
C GLN A 149 -9.43 -5.57 -16.86
N ASN A 150 -9.06 -4.98 -18.01
CA ASN A 150 -8.83 -3.55 -18.16
C ASN A 150 -7.86 -2.93 -17.13
N ASN A 151 -6.89 -3.71 -16.62
CA ASN A 151 -5.89 -3.31 -15.61
C ASN A 151 -6.45 -2.84 -14.26
N SER A 152 -7.74 -3.10 -13.99
CA SER A 152 -8.43 -2.60 -12.80
C SER A 152 -9.24 -3.66 -12.09
N ILE A 153 -9.88 -4.54 -12.86
CA ILE A 153 -10.80 -5.54 -12.34
C ILE A 153 -10.06 -6.85 -12.18
N LEU A 154 -10.10 -7.43 -10.99
CA LEU A 154 -9.55 -8.73 -10.66
C LEU A 154 -10.66 -9.76 -10.56
N THR A 155 -10.47 -10.89 -11.24
CA THR A 155 -11.37 -12.05 -11.21
C THR A 155 -10.59 -13.28 -10.76
N LEU A 156 -11.17 -14.04 -9.83
CA LEU A 156 -10.66 -15.33 -9.36
C LEU A 156 -11.42 -16.44 -10.10
N ASN A 157 -10.74 -17.22 -10.92
CA ASN A 157 -11.36 -18.34 -11.64
C ASN A 157 -11.43 -19.58 -10.74
N GLU A 158 -12.46 -20.41 -10.89
CA GLU A 158 -12.70 -21.61 -10.04
C GLU A 158 -11.57 -22.66 -10.10
N GLU A 159 -10.70 -22.61 -11.11
CA GLU A 159 -9.51 -23.47 -11.20
C GLU A 159 -8.41 -23.14 -10.17
N ALA A 160 -8.64 -22.15 -9.30
CA ALA A 160 -7.66 -21.62 -8.34
C ALA A 160 -7.73 -22.20 -6.92
N LEU A 161 -8.51 -23.26 -6.67
CA LEU A 161 -8.70 -23.89 -5.35
C LEU A 161 -8.30 -25.37 -5.33
#